data_AF-A0A3S0RJD5-F1
#
_entry.id   AF-A0A3S0RJD5-F1
#
_cell.length_a   1.000
_cell.length_b   1.000
_cell.length_c   1.000
_cell.angle_alpha   90.00
_cell.angle_beta   90.00
_cell.angle_gamma   90.00
#
_symmetry.space_group_name_H-M   'P 1'
#
loop_
_entity.id
_entity.type
_entity.pdbx_description
1 polymer ?
#
loop_
_entity_poly.entity_id
_entity_poly.type
_entity_poly.pdbx_seq_one_letter_code
_entity_poly.pdbx_strand_id
1 'polypeptide(L)' 'MRYSIRRSMKDQKLHLIFEEGTFESLPEHVRNRGPWQHLKSGELNNVRAEYIKAITAHRYILVEQSSTIFSAEVE' A
#
# COMPACT_ATOMS: atom_id res chain seq x y z
N MET A 1 -7.13 -1.76 13.22
CA MET A 1 -5.88 -1.58 12.44
C MET A 1 -6.18 -0.63 11.30
N ARG A 2 -5.27 0.33 11.05
CA ARG A 2 -5.40 1.30 9.95
C ARG A 2 -4.36 1.00 8.88
N TYR A 3 -4.68 1.29 7.63
CA TYR A 3 -3.74 1.17 6.53
C TYR A 3 -3.44 2.56 5.94
N SER A 4 -2.29 2.65 5.31
CA SER A 4 -1.87 3.79 4.49
C SER A 4 -1.48 3.29 3.11
N ILE A 5 -1.97 3.99 2.09
CA ILE A 5 -1.61 3.80 0.68
C ILE A 5 -0.71 4.94 0.26
N ARG A 6 0.42 4.57 -0.30
CA ARG A 6 1.34 5.49 -0.95
C ARG A 6 1.59 5.03 -2.37
N ARG A 7 1.66 5.96 -3.32
CA ARG A 7 2.05 5.69 -4.71
C ARG A 7 3.49 6.10 -4.93
N SER A 8 4.25 5.32 -5.69
CA SER A 8 5.59 5.76 -6.08
C SER A 8 5.47 6.92 -7.07
N MET A 9 6.27 7.96 -6.86
CA MET A 9 6.43 9.03 -7.85
C MET A 9 7.32 8.61 -9.03
N LYS A 10 8.16 7.57 -8.86
CA LYS A 10 8.95 6.99 -9.96
C LYS A 10 8.07 6.13 -10.87
N ASP A 11 7.19 5.34 -10.26
CA ASP A 11 6.25 4.46 -10.95
C ASP A 11 4.83 4.72 -10.45
N GLN A 12 4.06 5.49 -11.23
CA GLN A 12 2.67 5.81 -10.87
C GLN A 12 1.75 4.58 -10.80
N LYS A 13 2.20 3.45 -11.36
CA LYS A 13 1.50 2.17 -11.25
C LYS A 13 1.80 1.45 -9.93
N LEU A 14 2.89 1.80 -9.25
CA LEU A 14 3.31 1.11 -8.03
C LEU A 14 2.65 1.73 -6.80
N HIS A 15 1.81 0.94 -6.14
CA HIS A 15 1.10 1.31 -4.93
C HIS A 15 1.63 0.47 -3.77
N LEU A 16 2.06 1.15 -2.72
CA LEU A 16 2.48 0.55 -1.47
C LEU A 16 1.34 0.70 -0.47
N ILE A 17 0.81 -0.43 -0.01
CA ILE A 17 -0.21 -0.50 1.04
C ILE A 17 0.45 -1.12 2.26
N PHE A 18 0.39 -0.45 3.40
CA PHE A 18 1.05 -0.89 4.61
C PHE A 18 0.27 -0.46 5.85
N GLU A 19 0.52 -1.10 6.98
CA GLU A 19 -0.10 -0.71 8.25
C GLU A 19 0.39 0.68 8.67
N GLU A 20 -0.54 1.56 9.03
CA GLU A 20 -0.22 2.93 9.45
C GLU A 20 0.79 2.93 10.62
N GLY A 21 1.86 3.70 10.51
CA GLY A 21 2.96 3.74 11.48
C GLY A 21 4.09 2.73 11.24
N THR A 22 3.93 1.77 10.32
CA THR A 22 4.98 0.76 10.01
C THR A 22 5.90 1.15 8.85
N PHE A 23 5.69 2.32 8.23
CA PHE A 23 6.46 2.77 7.06
C PHE A 23 7.97 2.75 7.29
N GLU A 24 8.41 3.18 8.48
CA GLU A 24 9.83 3.24 8.83
C GLU A 24 10.45 1.86 9.05
N SER A 25 9.62 0.86 9.42
CA SER A 25 10.03 -0.54 9.53
C SER A 25 10.06 -1.28 8.19
N LEU A 26 9.64 -0.64 7.08
CA LEU A 26 9.68 -1.28 5.77
C LEU A 26 11.12 -1.48 5.30
N PRO A 27 11.37 -2.52 4.49
CA PRO A 27 12.68 -2.77 3.93
C PRO A 27 13.21 -1.55 3.17
N GLU A 28 14.52 -1.31 3.22
CA GLU A 28 15.14 -0.21 2.49
C GLU A 28 14.86 -0.27 0.99
N HIS A 29 14.82 -1.46 0.39
CA HIS A 29 14.48 -1.61 -1.03
C HIS A 29 13.06 -1.13 -1.35
N VAL A 30 12.11 -1.24 -0.41
CA VAL A 30 10.76 -0.67 -0.58
C VAL A 30 10.82 0.85 -0.41
N ARG A 31 11.46 1.35 0.65
CA ARG A 31 11.57 2.80 0.88
C ARG A 31 12.28 3.52 -0.27
N ASN A 32 13.32 2.91 -0.85
CA ASN A 32 14.09 3.43 -1.99
C ASN A 32 13.40 3.34 -3.36
N ARG A 33 12.33 2.54 -3.50
CA ARG A 33 11.45 2.58 -4.68
C ARG A 33 10.60 3.87 -4.73
N GLY A 34 10.62 4.67 -3.67
CA GLY A 34 10.10 6.03 -3.62
C GLY A 34 11.05 7.09 -4.20
N PRO A 35 10.63 8.36 -4.27
CA PRO A 35 9.73 9.02 -3.32
C PRO A 35 8.28 8.51 -3.36
N TRP A 36 7.68 8.37 -2.18
CA TRP A 36 6.34 7.84 -1.97
C TRP A 36 5.36 8.97 -1.68
N GLN A 37 4.36 9.15 -2.55
CA GLN A 37 3.29 10.11 -2.38
C GLN A 37 2.14 9.48 -1.59
N HIS A 38 1.72 10.09 -0.47
CA HIS A 38 0.52 9.67 0.23
C HIS A 38 -0.71 9.86 -0.66
N LEU A 39 -1.46 8.77 -0.86
CA LEU A 39 -2.71 8.80 -1.61
C LEU A 39 -3.92 8.79 -0.69
N LYS A 40 -3.97 7.80 0.22
CA LYS A 40 -5.14 7.56 1.07
C LYS A 40 -4.73 6.81 2.33
N SER A 41 -5.43 7.03 3.42
CA SER A 41 -5.43 6.16 4.61
C SER A 41 -6.86 5.78 4.96
N GLY A 42 -7.02 4.68 5.69
CA GLY A 42 -8.35 4.21 6.07
C GLY A 42 -8.32 3.03 7.02
N GLU A 43 -9.50 2.43 7.21
CA GLU A 43 -9.66 1.24 8.02
C GLU A 43 -9.38 -0.03 7.21
N LEU A 44 -8.55 -0.90 7.78
CA LEU A 44 -8.09 -2.11 7.09
C LEU A 44 -9.27 -3.03 6.70
N ASN A 45 -10.40 -2.95 7.40
CA ASN A 45 -11.65 -3.64 7.09
C ASN A 45 -12.26 -3.28 5.73
N ASN A 46 -12.00 -2.08 5.20
CA ASN A 46 -12.50 -1.67 3.88
C ASN A 46 -11.61 -2.16 2.74
N VAL A 47 -10.40 -2.62 3.05
CA VAL A 47 -9.44 -3.10 2.06
C VAL A 47 -9.87 -4.49 1.58
N ARG A 48 -9.59 -4.84 0.32
CA ARG A 48 -9.80 -6.20 -0.18
C ARG A 48 -9.13 -7.24 0.72
N ALA A 49 -9.84 -8.33 1.01
CA ALA A 49 -9.38 -9.39 1.90
C ALA A 49 -8.00 -9.97 1.53
N GLU A 50 -7.67 -10.02 0.24
CA GLU A 50 -6.36 -10.46 -0.26
C GLU A 50 -5.22 -9.55 0.22
N TYR A 51 -5.42 -8.23 0.15
CA TYR A 51 -4.45 -7.25 0.62
C TYR A 51 -4.41 -7.22 2.14
N ILE A 52 -5.55 -7.35 2.81
CA ILE A 52 -5.60 -7.51 4.27
C ILE A 52 -4.71 -8.67 4.70
N LYS A 53 -4.87 -9.84 4.07
CA LYS A 53 -4.09 -11.03 4.41
C LYS A 53 -2.59 -10.81 4.22
N ALA A 54 -2.19 -10.15 3.12
CA ALA A 54 -0.79 -9.83 2.86
C ALA A 54 -0.23 -8.81 3.86
N ILE A 55 -0.97 -7.75 4.19
CA ILE A 55 -0.57 -6.74 5.18
C ILE A 55 -0.47 -7.36 6.56
N THR A 56 -1.42 -8.21 6.97
CA THR A 56 -1.34 -8.89 8.28
C THR A 56 -0.17 -9.86 8.36
N ALA A 57 0.17 -10.55 7.26
CA ALA A 57 1.27 -11.50 7.23
C ALA A 57 2.66 -10.83 7.11
N HIS A 58 2.78 -9.80 6.28
CA HIS A 58 4.07 -9.20 5.89
C HIS A 58 4.23 -7.73 6.32
N ARG A 59 3.22 -7.14 6.97
CA ARG A 59 3.08 -5.70 7.32
C ARG A 59 2.90 -4.75 6.14
N TYR A 60 3.14 -5.20 4.92
CA TYR A 60 2.96 -4.42 3.71
C TYR A 60 2.65 -5.31 2.50
N ILE A 61 2.15 -4.67 1.45
CA ILE A 61 2.03 -5.23 0.12
C ILE A 61 2.35 -4.16 -0.92
N LEU A 62 3.08 -4.56 -1.96
CA LEU A 62 3.27 -3.77 -3.18
C LEU A 62 2.28 -4.26 -4.22
N VAL A 63 1.46 -3.34 -4.71
CA VAL A 63 0.45 -3.58 -5.73
C VAL A 63 0.87 -2.81 -6.97
N GLU A 64 1.22 -3.55 -8.02
CA GLU A 64 1.43 -2.98 -9.35
C GLU A 64 0.09 -2.89 -10.07
N GLN A 65 -0.35 -1.66 -10.31
CA GLN A 65 -1.60 -1.35 -10.97
C GLN A 65 -1.44 -1.56 -12.48
N SER A 66 -1.89 -2.71 -12.98
CA SER A 66 -1.92 -3.00 -14.43
C SER A 66 -3.11 -2.38 -15.17
N SER A 67 -4.19 -2.03 -14.47
CA SER A 67 -5.42 -1.47 -15.06
C SER A 67 -5.61 0.02 -14.75
N THR A 68 -6.32 0.73 -15.61
CA THR A 68 -6.53 2.20 -15.55
C THR A 68 -7.19 2.71 -14.26
N ILE A 69 -7.80 1.84 -13.45
CA ILE A 69 -8.47 2.20 -12.18
C ILE A 69 -7.92 1.32 -11.04
N PHE A 70 -7.44 1.96 -9.97
CA PHE A 70 -6.99 1.30 -8.74
C PHE A 70 -8.09 1.40 -7.70
N SER A 71 -8.59 0.25 -7.25
CA SER A 71 -9.52 0.17 -6.13
C SER A 71 -8.95 -0.78 -5.09
N ALA A 72 -8.31 -0.21 -4.07
CA ALA A 72 -7.82 -0.96 -2.91
C ALA A 72 -8.95 -1.43 -1.98
N GLU A 73 -10.10 -0.79 -2.06
CA GLU A 73 -11.28 -1.07 -1.25
C GLU A 73 -12.30 -1.92 -2.02
N VAL A 74 -13.12 -2.65 -1.27
CA VAL A 74 -14.36 -3.24 -1.79
C VAL A 74 -15.39 -2.12 -1.92
N GLU A 75 -15.94 -1.97 -3.13
CA GLU A 75 -17.09 -1.08 -3.40
C GLU A 75 -18.36 -1.62 -2.74
#